data_AF-A0A5K0VH27-F1
#
_entry.id   AF-A0A5K0VH27-F1
#
_cell.length_a   1.000
_cell.length_b   1.000
_cell.length_c   1.000
_cell.angle_alpha   90.00
_cell.angle_beta   90.00
_cell.angle_gamma   90.00
#
_symmetry.space_group_name_H-M   'P 1'
#
loop_
_entity.id
_entity.type
_entity.pdbx_description
1 polymer ?
#
loop_
_entity_poly.entity_id
_entity_poly.type
_entity_poly.pdbx_seq_one_letter_code
_entity_poly.pdbx_strand_id
1 'polypeptide(L)'
;MLETALMHLLEGRHVVVGEPSDDVVESDLTVICKTFFDQLQSLLKKMLSSALAGNTNKSTDIHQGVPNRGCDVRKLKEIYRMSLKPVGVAQLNGMYELWAS
;
A
#
# COMPACT_ATOMS: atom_id res chain seq x y z
N MET A 1 1.13 13.52 2.19
CA MET A 1 1.46 12.79 3.44
C MET A 1 1.07 11.31 3.39
N LEU A 2 -0.14 10.93 2.92
CA LEU A 2 -0.53 9.50 2.83
C LEU A 2 0.25 8.73 1.75
N GLU A 3 0.58 9.35 0.62
CA GLU A 3 1.36 8.73 -0.47
C GLU A 3 2.78 8.39 -0.01
N THR A 4 3.42 9.27 0.76
CA THR A 4 4.74 9.01 1.37
C THR A 4 4.69 7.83 2.34
N ALA A 5 3.62 7.75 3.16
CA ALA A 5 3.42 6.62 4.07
C ALA A 5 3.22 5.29 3.30
N LEU A 6 2.53 5.35 2.16
CA LEU A 6 2.35 4.18 1.29
C LEU A 6 3.69 3.74 0.70
N MET A 7 4.49 4.67 0.19
CA MET A 7 5.84 4.39 -0.32
C MET A 7 6.71 3.73 0.76
N HIS A 8 6.75 4.29 1.97
CA HIS A 8 7.53 3.71 3.07
C HIS A 8 7.09 2.29 3.45
N LEU A 9 5.78 2.01 3.46
CA LEU A 9 5.28 0.65 3.70
C LEU A 9 5.65 -0.30 2.56
N LEU A 10 5.60 0.16 1.32
CA LEU A 10 5.95 -0.64 0.15
C LEU A 10 7.46 -0.93 0.03
N GLU A 11 8.33 -0.11 0.64
CA GLU A 11 9.76 -0.45 0.78
C GLU A 11 10.01 -1.67 1.69
N GLY A 12 8.99 -2.13 2.43
CA GLY A 12 8.99 -3.45 3.07
C GLY A 12 9.24 -4.60 2.08
N ARG A 13 9.11 -4.37 0.76
CA ARG A 13 9.49 -5.31 -0.31
C ARG A 13 10.97 -5.74 -0.26
N HIS A 14 11.85 -4.95 0.35
CA HIS A 14 13.26 -5.28 0.51
C HIS A 14 13.54 -6.21 1.68
N VAL A 15 12.53 -6.47 2.53
CA VAL A 15 12.65 -7.48 3.59
C VAL A 15 12.67 -8.84 2.91
N VAL A 16 13.87 -9.34 2.66
CA VAL A 16 14.10 -10.73 2.30
C VAL A 16 13.72 -11.55 3.52
N VAL A 17 12.57 -12.23 3.47
CA VAL A 17 12.28 -13.32 4.40
C VAL A 17 13.27 -14.43 4.01
N GLY A 18 14.48 -14.37 4.57
CA GLY A 18 15.39 -15.51 4.57
C GLY A 18 14.76 -16.66 5.34
N GLU A 19 15.35 -17.85 5.20
CA GLU A 19 15.03 -18.99 6.07
C GLU A 19 14.96 -18.48 7.52
N PRO A 20 13.90 -18.81 8.29
CA PRO A 20 13.76 -18.32 9.65
C PRO A 20 15.06 -18.64 10.39
N SER A 21 15.78 -17.62 10.81
CA SER A 21 16.87 -17.79 11.76
C SER A 21 16.29 -18.53 12.97
N ASP A 22 17.03 -19.47 13.56
CA ASP A 22 16.62 -20.29 14.71
C ASP A 22 15.91 -19.49 15.85
N ASP A 23 16.21 -18.18 15.95
CA ASP A 23 15.62 -17.24 16.91
C ASP A 23 14.18 -16.75 16.60
N VAL A 24 13.67 -16.84 15.37
CA VAL A 24 12.33 -16.37 15.00
C VAL A 24 11.39 -17.55 14.82
N VAL A 25 10.48 -17.72 15.77
CA VAL A 25 9.40 -18.72 15.68
C VAL A 25 8.49 -18.35 14.51
N GLU A 26 8.16 -19.31 13.65
CA GLU A 26 7.27 -19.14 12.48
C GLU A 26 5.92 -18.46 12.84
N SER A 27 5.43 -18.71 14.06
CA SER A 27 4.26 -18.04 14.64
C SER A 27 4.44 -16.52 14.73
N ASP A 28 5.61 -16.04 15.17
CA ASP A 28 5.89 -14.62 15.32
C ASP A 28 5.99 -13.93 13.96
N LEU A 29 6.62 -14.59 12.98
CA LEU A 29 6.66 -14.11 11.59
C LEU A 29 5.26 -13.96 11.00
N THR A 30 4.37 -14.91 11.28
CA THR A 30 2.97 -14.87 10.83
C THR A 30 2.22 -13.68 11.44
N VAL A 31 2.40 -13.44 12.75
CA VAL A 31 1.79 -12.30 13.45
C VAL A 31 2.31 -10.98 12.89
N ILE A 32 3.63 -10.86 12.70
CA ILE A 32 4.27 -9.66 12.13
C ILE A 32 3.73 -9.37 10.73
N CYS A 33 3.71 -10.37 9.84
CA CYS A 33 3.16 -10.25 8.50
C CYS A 33 1.70 -9.81 8.53
N LYS A 34 0.88 -10.43 9.39
CA LYS A 34 -0.53 -10.05 9.54
C LYS A 34 -0.68 -8.59 9.98
N THR A 35 0.03 -8.18 11.03
CA THR A 35 -0.03 -6.80 11.55
C THR A 35 0.42 -5.79 10.50
N PHE A 36 1.47 -6.12 9.74
CA PHE A 36 1.94 -5.29 8.63
C PHE A 36 0.86 -5.09 7.56
N PHE A 37 0.23 -6.18 7.09
CA PHE A 37 -0.83 -6.10 6.09
C PHE A 37 -2.08 -5.37 6.62
N ASP A 38 -2.44 -5.55 7.89
CA ASP A 38 -3.54 -4.82 8.54
C ASP A 38 -3.29 -3.28 8.51
N GLN A 39 -2.05 -2.85 8.77
CA GLN A 39 -1.66 -1.43 8.69
C GLN A 39 -1.73 -0.91 7.25
N LEU A 40 -1.21 -1.67 6.29
CA LEU A 40 -1.25 -1.34 4.87
C LEU A 40 -2.70 -1.20 4.37
N GLN A 41 -3.58 -2.14 4.72
CA GLN A 41 -5.00 -2.08 4.39
C GLN A 41 -5.69 -0.86 5.01
N SER A 42 -5.38 -0.53 6.26
CA SER A 42 -5.92 0.66 6.94
C SER A 42 -5.51 1.96 6.23
N LEU A 43 -4.24 2.06 5.81
CA LEU A 43 -3.76 3.21 5.04
C LEU A 43 -4.46 3.31 3.68
N LEU A 44 -4.55 2.20 2.94
CA LEU A 44 -5.21 2.15 1.63
C LEU A 44 -6.68 2.53 1.73
N LYS A 45 -7.40 2.07 2.75
CA LYS A 45 -8.78 2.50 3.04
C LYS A 45 -8.86 4.01 3.25
N LYS A 46 -7.96 4.60 4.04
CA LYS A 46 -7.93 6.06 4.27
C LYS A 46 -7.67 6.84 2.97
N MET A 47 -6.73 6.37 2.14
CA MET A 47 -6.44 6.98 0.84
C MET A 47 -7.64 6.88 -0.11
N LEU A 48 -8.29 5.72 -0.16
CA LEU A 48 -9.51 5.52 -0.96
C LEU A 48 -10.65 6.43 -0.48
N SER A 49 -10.93 6.48 0.82
CA SER A 49 -11.96 7.36 1.38
C SER A 49 -11.67 8.84 1.11
N SER A 50 -10.41 9.26 1.22
CA SER A 50 -10.01 10.64 0.92
C SER A 50 -10.14 10.98 -0.57
N ALA A 51 -9.73 10.07 -1.45
CA ALA A 51 -9.88 10.24 -2.89
C ALA A 51 -11.35 10.21 -3.33
N LEU A 52 -12.19 9.44 -2.63
CA LEU A 52 -13.64 9.42 -2.81
C LEU A 52 -14.33 10.68 -2.29
N ALA A 53 -13.91 11.25 -1.17
CA ALA A 53 -14.49 12.48 -0.64
C ALA A 53 -14.04 13.73 -1.44
N GLY A 54 -12.80 13.74 -1.92
CA GLY A 54 -12.23 14.86 -2.67
C GLY A 54 -12.79 15.05 -4.08
N ASN A 55 -13.55 14.07 -4.61
CA ASN A 55 -14.20 14.20 -5.92
C ASN A 55 -15.62 14.77 -5.86
N THR A 56 -16.18 14.95 -4.65
CA THR A 56 -17.48 15.60 -4.43
C THR A 56 -17.39 17.13 -4.43
N ASN A 57 -16.21 17.70 -4.17
CA ASN A 57 -15.99 19.14 -4.19
C ASN A 57 -15.25 19.55 -5.46
N LYS A 58 -15.99 19.80 -6.55
CA LYS A 58 -15.47 20.59 -7.66
C LYS A 58 -15.14 21.99 -7.15
N SER A 59 -13.86 22.31 -6.99
CA SER A 59 -13.40 23.69 -7.15
C SER A 59 -12.03 23.71 -7.81
N THR A 60 -11.99 24.50 -8.87
CA THR A 60 -10.84 24.94 -9.64
C THR A 60 -9.77 25.53 -8.73
N ASP A 61 -8.56 24.99 -8.74
CA ASP A 61 -7.38 25.81 -8.47
C ASP A 61 -6.17 25.29 -9.25
N ILE A 62 -5.57 26.24 -9.97
CA ILE A 62 -4.57 26.08 -11.01
C ILE A 62 -3.20 26.00 -10.32
N HIS A 63 -2.76 24.82 -9.87
CA HIS A 63 -1.37 24.63 -9.46
C HIS A 63 -0.83 23.30 -10.00
N GLN A 64 -0.27 23.41 -11.22
CA GLN A 64 0.99 22.82 -11.67
C GLN A 64 1.41 21.48 -11.04
N GLY A 65 1.23 20.37 -11.77
CA GLY A 65 2.10 19.19 -11.63
C GLY A 65 1.50 17.85 -11.17
N VAL A 66 0.20 17.60 -11.23
CA VAL A 66 -0.34 16.25 -10.94
C VAL A 66 -1.07 15.70 -12.15
N PRO A 67 -0.46 14.82 -12.97
CA PRO A 67 -1.25 13.96 -13.82
C PRO A 67 -1.89 12.92 -12.89
N ASN A 68 -3.16 12.59 -13.13
CA ASN A 68 -3.69 11.25 -12.87
C ASN A 68 -4.42 10.88 -11.55
N ARG A 69 -5.04 11.82 -10.82
CA ARG A 69 -5.88 11.47 -9.64
C ARG A 69 -6.90 10.34 -9.88
N GLY A 70 -7.44 10.19 -11.10
CA GLY A 70 -8.36 9.11 -11.46
C GLY A 70 -7.71 7.73 -11.65
N CYS A 71 -6.48 7.68 -12.17
CA CYS A 71 -5.72 6.42 -12.26
C CYS A 71 -5.19 6.00 -10.90
N ASP A 72 -4.83 6.96 -10.05
CA ASP A 72 -4.35 6.69 -8.70
C ASP A 72 -5.42 5.98 -7.86
N VAL A 73 -6.69 6.33 -8.02
CA VAL A 73 -7.81 5.60 -7.38
C VAL A 73 -7.92 4.16 -7.89
N ARG A 74 -7.72 3.94 -9.20
CA ARG A 74 -7.76 2.58 -9.77
C ARG A 74 -6.59 1.74 -9.25
N LYS A 75 -5.38 2.32 -9.21
CA LYS A 75 -4.20 1.69 -8.61
C LYS A 75 -4.42 1.38 -7.14
N LEU A 76 -4.93 2.33 -6.35
CA LEU A 76 -5.22 2.13 -4.92
C LEU A 76 -6.22 0.99 -4.68
N LYS A 77 -7.26 0.86 -5.52
CA LYS A 77 -8.22 -0.25 -5.44
C LYS A 77 -7.55 -1.59 -5.71
N GLU A 78 -6.68 -1.65 -6.70
CA GLU A 78 -5.98 -2.87 -7.08
C GLU A 78 -4.91 -3.26 -6.04
N ILE A 79 -4.12 -2.30 -5.57
CA ILE A 79 -3.17 -2.47 -4.45
C ILE A 79 -3.93 -2.95 -3.19
N TYR A 80 -5.10 -2.38 -2.89
CA TYR A 80 -5.96 -2.84 -1.80
C TYR A 80 -6.46 -4.27 -2.02
N ARG A 81 -6.83 -4.65 -3.25
CA ARG A 81 -7.22 -6.03 -3.57
C ARG A 81 -6.07 -7.01 -3.37
N MET A 82 -4.84 -6.63 -3.78
CA MET A 82 -3.64 -7.44 -3.59
C MET A 82 -3.35 -7.64 -2.10
N SER A 83 -3.48 -6.59 -1.27
CA SER A 83 -3.22 -6.69 0.17
C SER A 83 -4.22 -7.53 0.97
N LEU A 84 -5.40 -7.86 0.42
CA LEU A 84 -6.38 -8.75 1.04
C LEU A 84 -6.03 -10.24 0.91
N LYS A 85 -5.14 -10.59 -0.02
CA LYS A 85 -4.65 -11.96 -0.19
C LYS A 85 -3.15 -11.98 0.12
N PRO A 86 -2.75 -11.92 1.40
CA PRO A 86 -1.33 -11.90 1.75
C PRO A 86 -0.70 -13.24 1.37
N VAL A 87 -0.08 -13.31 0.19
CA VAL A 87 0.73 -14.47 -0.25
C VAL A 87 2.20 -14.30 0.20
N GLY A 88 2.49 -13.26 0.98
CA GLY A 88 3.82 -12.95 1.51
C GLY A 88 4.40 -11.65 0.96
N VAL A 89 5.61 -11.34 1.43
CA VAL A 89 6.32 -10.07 1.21
C VAL A 89 6.67 -9.87 -0.28
N ALA A 90 6.81 -10.95 -1.06
CA ALA A 90 7.05 -10.91 -2.51
C ALA A 90 5.95 -10.14 -3.28
N GLN A 91 4.71 -10.13 -2.76
CA GLN A 91 3.61 -9.42 -3.39
C GLN A 91 3.74 -7.89 -3.26
N LEU A 92 4.52 -7.40 -2.29
CA LEU A 92 4.78 -5.97 -2.12
C LEU A 92 5.56 -5.39 -3.29
N ASN A 93 6.41 -6.18 -3.96
CA ASN A 93 7.10 -5.70 -5.15
C ASN A 93 6.12 -5.39 -6.28
N GLY A 94 5.13 -6.27 -6.51
CA GLY A 94 4.07 -6.01 -7.50
C GLY A 94 3.19 -4.81 -7.12
N MET A 95 2.93 -4.60 -5.83
CA MET A 95 2.19 -3.43 -5.34
C MET A 95 2.98 -2.13 -5.55
N TYR A 96 4.30 -2.16 -5.32
CA TYR A 96 5.21 -1.05 -5.57
C TYR A 96 5.29 -0.70 -7.06
N GLU A 97 5.51 -1.70 -7.92
CA GLU A 97 5.56 -1.50 -9.38
C GLU A 97 4.26 -0.90 -9.91
N LEU A 98 3.11 -1.39 -9.43
CA LEU A 98 1.80 -0.86 -9.81
C LEU A 98 1.60 0.60 -9.36
N TRP A 99 2.10 0.95 -8.17
CA TRP A 99 2.02 2.32 -7.66
C TRP A 99 2.97 3.27 -8.40
N ALA A 100 4.17 2.80 -8.74
CA ALA A 100 5.23 3.58 -9.39
C ALA A 100 5.08 3.71 -10.92
N SER A 101 4.31 2.84 -11.58
CA SER A 101 3.92 2.94 -13.00
C SER A 101 3.02 4.15 -13.27
#